data_AF-A0A1F8RWJ2-F1
#
_entry.id   AF-A0A1F8RWJ2-F1
#
_cell.length_a   1.000
_cell.length_b   1.000
_cell.length_c   1.000
_cell.angle_alpha   90.00
_cell.angle_beta   90.00
_cell.angle_gamma   90.00
#
_symmetry.space_group_name_H-M   'P 1'
#
loop_
_entity.id
_entity.type
_entity.pdbx_description
1 polymer ?
#
loop_
_entity_poly.entity_id
_entity_poly.type
_entity_poly.pdbx_seq_one_letter_code
_entity_poly.pdbx_strand_id
1 'polypeptide(L)'
;MLAVTTGPAAAHPSTPTTLTGHFTDCSGPAGTPAAFDAVKQPSGAASAHLVDGSGIFIVIAAIDVESGRTLFATPGFEHNNLPTITCRLIHPVTQRLLSVAGFIAPIH
;
A
#
# COMPACT_ATOMS: atom_id res chain seq x y z
N MET A 1 11.53 45.75 18.80
CA MET A 1 11.62 45.08 17.49
C MET A 1 11.78 43.59 17.75
N LEU A 2 10.89 42.77 17.18
CA LEU A 2 10.71 41.34 17.50
C LEU A 2 11.92 40.48 17.12
N ALA A 3 12.30 39.57 18.01
CA ALA A 3 13.20 38.46 17.69
C ALA A 3 12.38 37.32 17.06
N VAL A 4 12.70 36.96 15.82
CA VAL A 4 12.19 35.73 15.19
C VAL A 4 13.09 34.58 15.60
N THR A 5 12.57 33.67 16.41
CA THR A 5 13.20 32.36 16.64
C THR A 5 12.71 31.41 15.55
N THR A 6 13.56 31.13 14.57
CA THR A 6 13.38 30.00 13.64
C THR A 6 13.58 28.71 14.43
N GLY A 7 12.51 28.17 15.01
CA GLY A 7 12.52 26.82 15.55
C GLY A 7 12.73 25.82 14.41
N PRO A 8 13.62 24.81 14.55
CA PRO A 8 13.65 23.73 13.58
C PRO A 8 12.28 23.06 13.60
N ALA A 9 11.67 22.88 12.43
CA ALA A 9 10.59 21.92 12.29
C ALA A 9 11.20 20.55 12.61
N ALA A 10 11.12 20.13 13.87
CA ALA A 10 11.45 18.78 14.27
C ALA A 10 10.43 17.86 13.59
N ALA A 11 10.80 17.33 12.42
CA ALA A 11 10.13 16.16 11.91
C ALA A 11 10.33 15.08 12.99
N HIS A 12 9.28 14.81 13.78
CA HIS A 12 9.28 13.66 14.67
C HIS A 12 9.64 12.45 13.79
N PRO A 13 10.75 11.75 14.04
CA PRO A 13 10.99 10.48 13.37
C PRO A 13 9.84 9.58 13.81
N SER A 14 8.85 9.42 12.94
CA SER A 14 7.78 8.47 13.18
C SER A 14 8.48 7.13 13.31
N THR A 15 8.48 6.54 14.50
CA THR A 15 9.02 5.19 14.70
C THR A 15 8.37 4.32 13.63
N PRO A 16 9.14 3.70 12.72
CA PRO A 16 8.57 2.95 11.62
C PRO A 16 7.73 1.82 12.22
N THR A 17 6.43 2.02 12.22
CA THR A 17 5.51 1.03 12.77
C THR A 17 5.23 0.06 11.65
N THR A 18 5.69 -1.16 11.81
CA THR A 18 5.39 -2.27 10.92
C THR A 18 3.87 -2.46 10.88
N LEU A 19 3.27 -2.26 9.70
CA LEU A 19 1.83 -2.31 9.52
C LEU A 19 1.47 -3.54 8.69
N THR A 20 0.78 -4.49 9.30
CA THR A 20 0.27 -5.68 8.58
C THR A 20 -1.07 -5.33 7.95
N GLY A 21 -1.17 -5.53 6.63
CA GLY A 21 -2.41 -5.44 5.87
C GLY A 21 -2.94 -6.83 5.57
N HIS A 22 -4.24 -7.02 5.81
CA HIS A 22 -4.98 -8.22 5.45
C HIS A 22 -5.71 -7.97 4.12
N PHE A 23 -5.30 -8.65 3.06
CA PHE A 23 -5.87 -8.50 1.72
C PHE A 23 -6.84 -9.64 1.45
N THR A 24 -8.09 -9.31 1.11
CA THR A 24 -9.17 -10.27 0.83
C THR A 24 -9.82 -10.01 -0.51
N ASP A 25 -10.69 -10.92 -0.95
CA ASP A 25 -11.45 -10.78 -2.21
C ASP A 25 -10.54 -10.46 -3.41
N CYS A 26 -9.34 -11.07 -3.41
CA CYS A 26 -8.34 -10.81 -4.41
C CYS A 26 -8.69 -11.52 -5.72
N SER A 27 -8.56 -10.79 -6.82
CA SER A 27 -8.78 -11.26 -8.18
C SER A 27 -7.70 -10.72 -9.11
N GLY A 28 -7.38 -11.45 -10.17
CA GLY A 28 -6.27 -11.11 -11.05
C GLY A 28 -5.90 -12.25 -11.99
N PRO A 29 -4.69 -12.25 -12.57
CA PRO A 29 -4.20 -13.33 -13.43
C PRO A 29 -4.15 -14.67 -12.69
N ALA A 30 -4.00 -15.77 -13.46
CA ALA A 30 -3.83 -17.10 -12.92
C ALA A 30 -2.67 -17.15 -11.89
N GLY A 31 -2.92 -17.79 -10.75
CA GLY A 31 -1.99 -17.82 -9.62
C GLY A 31 -2.18 -16.71 -8.59
N THR A 32 -3.11 -15.77 -8.81
CA THR A 32 -3.50 -14.79 -7.79
C THR A 32 -4.15 -15.51 -6.60
N PRO A 33 -3.59 -15.40 -5.38
CA PRO A 33 -4.24 -15.95 -4.18
C PRO A 33 -5.53 -15.18 -3.89
N ALA A 34 -6.56 -15.86 -3.37
CA ALA A 34 -7.83 -15.22 -3.01
C ALA A 34 -7.71 -14.25 -1.81
N ALA A 35 -6.71 -14.46 -0.97
CA ALA A 35 -6.35 -13.62 0.17
C ALA A 35 -4.88 -13.82 0.52
N PHE A 36 -4.25 -12.80 1.11
CA PHE A 36 -2.90 -12.88 1.66
C PHE A 36 -2.65 -11.77 2.67
N ASP A 37 -1.64 -11.96 3.51
CA ASP A 37 -1.17 -10.95 4.45
C ASP A 37 0.14 -10.37 3.99
N ALA A 38 0.29 -9.06 4.09
CA ALA A 38 1.54 -8.41 3.77
C ALA A 38 1.90 -7.31 4.75
N VAL A 39 3.21 -7.18 5.00
CA VAL A 39 3.78 -6.26 5.97
C VAL A 39 4.41 -5.09 5.24
N LYS A 40 3.92 -3.87 5.52
CA LYS A 40 4.43 -2.65 4.89
C LYS A 40 5.90 -2.43 5.24
N GLN A 41 6.70 -2.07 4.23
CA GLN A 41 8.11 -1.75 4.44
C GLN A 41 8.29 -0.39 5.17
N PRO A 42 9.25 -0.30 6.13
CA PRO A 42 9.60 0.95 6.82
C PRO A 42 9.98 2.12 5.90
N SER A 43 10.51 1.81 4.70
CA SER A 43 11.05 2.79 3.75
C SER A 43 9.98 3.54 2.92
N GLY A 44 8.69 3.30 3.17
CA GLY A 44 7.62 4.21 2.74
C GLY A 44 7.13 4.06 1.29
N ALA A 45 7.73 3.20 0.47
CA ALA A 45 7.14 2.82 -0.81
C ALA A 45 5.82 2.08 -0.58
N ALA A 46 4.96 2.06 -1.60
CA ALA A 46 3.72 1.28 -1.62
C ALA A 46 4.01 -0.22 -1.80
N SER A 47 5.00 -0.75 -1.08
CA SER A 47 5.46 -2.14 -1.11
C SER A 47 5.24 -2.80 0.25
N ALA A 48 4.80 -4.05 0.22
CA ALA A 48 4.58 -4.87 1.39
C ALA A 48 5.12 -6.29 1.16
N HIS A 49 5.91 -6.82 2.08
CA HIS A 49 6.39 -8.21 2.01
C HIS A 49 5.26 -9.15 2.37
N LEU A 50 5.03 -10.18 1.56
CA LEU A 50 4.08 -11.22 1.91
C LEU A 50 4.59 -11.96 3.15
N VAL A 51 3.69 -12.23 4.10
CA VAL A 51 4.03 -12.89 5.37
C VAL A 51 4.55 -14.30 5.17
N ASP A 52 4.13 -14.98 4.09
CA ASP A 52 4.61 -16.32 3.73
C ASP A 52 6.00 -16.32 3.06
N GLY A 53 6.58 -15.13 2.82
CA GLY A 53 7.90 -14.97 2.20
C GLY A 53 7.93 -15.23 0.69
N SER A 54 6.77 -15.43 0.04
CA SER A 54 6.71 -15.77 -1.38
C SER A 54 7.01 -14.58 -2.31
N GLY A 55 6.93 -13.34 -1.81
CA GLY A 55 7.05 -12.16 -2.65
C GLY A 55 6.91 -10.84 -1.94
N ILE A 56 6.92 -9.78 -2.75
CA ILE A 56 6.61 -8.41 -2.37
C ILE A 56 5.40 -7.97 -3.18
N PHE A 57 4.32 -7.60 -2.50
CA PHE A 57 3.17 -6.96 -3.10
C PHE A 57 3.47 -5.47 -3.32
N ILE A 58 3.44 -5.04 -4.58
CA ILE A 58 3.65 -3.66 -4.99
C ILE A 58 2.28 -3.08 -5.33
N VAL A 59 1.82 -2.17 -4.48
CA VAL A 59 0.56 -1.47 -4.65
C VAL A 59 0.75 -0.32 -5.62
N ILE A 60 -0.07 -0.29 -6.66
CA ILE A 60 -0.04 0.73 -7.72
C ILE A 60 -1.20 1.72 -7.60
N ALA A 61 -2.29 1.34 -6.93
CA ALA A 61 -3.42 2.22 -6.69
C ALA A 61 -4.19 1.79 -5.44
N ALA A 62 -4.80 2.77 -4.77
CA ALA A 62 -5.76 2.54 -3.70
C ALA A 62 -6.92 3.52 -3.81
N ILE A 63 -8.14 2.99 -3.73
CA ILE A 63 -9.39 3.73 -3.81
C ILE A 63 -10.18 3.45 -2.54
N ASP A 64 -10.64 4.50 -1.88
CA ASP A 64 -11.56 4.40 -0.76
C ASP A 64 -12.94 3.95 -1.27
N VAL A 65 -13.42 2.78 -0.83
CA VAL A 65 -14.64 2.16 -1.40
C VAL A 65 -15.90 2.94 -1.04
N GLU A 66 -15.93 3.56 0.14
CA GLU A 66 -17.08 4.31 0.62
C GLU A 66 -17.28 5.62 -0.16
N SER A 67 -16.20 6.39 -0.32
CA SER A 67 -16.25 7.71 -0.99
C SER A 67 -15.95 7.66 -2.48
N GLY A 68 -15.45 6.54 -3.01
CA GLY A 68 -14.93 6.42 -4.37
C GLY A 68 -13.66 7.22 -4.63
N ARG A 69 -13.05 7.80 -3.59
CA ARG A 69 -11.88 8.69 -3.74
C ARG A 69 -10.61 7.88 -3.94
N THR A 70 -9.89 8.17 -5.03
CA THR A 70 -8.52 7.69 -5.24
C THR A 70 -7.60 8.29 -4.17
N LEU A 71 -7.03 7.43 -3.34
CA LEU A 71 -6.02 7.82 -2.35
C LEU A 71 -4.66 7.99 -3.02
N PHE A 72 -4.34 7.10 -3.96
CA PHE A 72 -3.23 7.26 -4.88
C PHE A 72 -3.41 6.36 -6.11
N ALA A 73 -2.71 6.71 -7.19
CA ALA A 73 -2.49 5.87 -8.36
C ALA A 73 -1.13 6.21 -8.95
N THR A 74 -0.33 5.21 -9.31
CA THR A 74 0.95 5.38 -10.00
C THR A 74 0.65 5.82 -11.44
N PRO A 75 0.99 7.06 -11.84
CA PRO A 75 0.63 7.57 -13.16
C PRO A 75 1.22 6.72 -14.29
N GLY A 76 0.44 6.44 -15.32
CA GLY A 76 0.89 5.71 -16.51
C GLY A 76 0.93 4.19 -16.36
N PHE A 77 0.68 3.64 -15.16
CA PHE A 77 0.67 2.18 -14.97
C PHE A 77 -0.49 1.52 -15.74
N GLU A 78 -1.62 2.21 -15.84
CA GLU A 78 -2.78 1.82 -16.64
C GLU A 78 -2.46 1.58 -18.13
N HIS A 79 -1.37 2.13 -18.64
CA HIS A 79 -0.94 1.99 -20.03
C HIS A 79 0.05 0.84 -20.26
N ASN A 80 0.56 0.20 -19.22
CA ASN A 80 1.62 -0.80 -19.34
C ASN A 80 1.12 -2.22 -19.65
N ASN A 81 -0.19 -2.42 -19.73
CA ASN A 81 -0.85 -3.70 -20.01
C ASN A 81 -0.39 -4.86 -19.10
N LEU A 82 0.13 -4.52 -17.91
CA LEU A 82 0.54 -5.50 -16.92
C LEU A 82 -0.71 -6.04 -16.20
N PRO A 83 -0.84 -7.37 -16.06
CA PRO A 83 -1.93 -7.93 -15.30
C PRO A 83 -1.80 -7.52 -13.84
N THR A 84 -2.88 -6.99 -13.28
CA THR A 84 -2.91 -6.49 -11.90
C THR A 84 -3.81 -7.37 -11.04
N ILE A 85 -3.41 -7.49 -9.78
CA ILE A 85 -4.19 -8.06 -8.71
C ILE A 85 -5.00 -6.93 -8.11
N THR A 86 -6.31 -7.12 -7.99
CA THR A 86 -7.21 -6.23 -7.25
C THR A 86 -7.70 -6.95 -6.01
N CYS A 87 -7.52 -6.33 -4.85
CA CYS A 87 -7.93 -6.85 -3.54
C CYS A 87 -8.74 -5.80 -2.77
N ARG A 88 -9.40 -6.26 -1.71
CA ARG A 88 -9.92 -5.44 -0.63
C ARG A 88 -8.94 -5.42 0.54
N LEU A 89 -8.84 -4.27 1.19
CA LEU A 89 -8.02 -4.08 2.39
C LEU A 89 -8.79 -3.18 3.37
N ILE A 90 -8.94 -3.63 4.61
CA ILE A 90 -9.33 -2.71 5.70
C ILE A 90 -8.04 -2.03 6.18
N HIS A 91 -7.92 -0.73 5.91
CA HIS A 91 -6.73 0.00 6.30
C HIS A 91 -6.58 -0.01 7.83
N PRO A 92 -5.52 -0.61 8.40
CA PRO A 92 -5.48 -0.96 9.81
C PRO A 92 -5.48 0.25 10.75
N VAL A 93 -5.11 1.44 10.27
CA VAL A 93 -5.14 2.69 11.05
C VAL A 93 -6.48 3.41 10.94
N THR A 94 -7.01 3.55 9.72
CA THR A 94 -8.22 4.38 9.49
C THR A 94 -9.51 3.57 9.50
N GLN A 95 -9.41 2.23 9.55
CA GLN A 95 -10.52 1.27 9.47
C GLN A 95 -11.41 1.43 8.23
N ARG A 96 -10.87 2.08 7.19
CA ARG A 96 -11.58 2.26 5.92
C ARG A 96 -11.36 1.08 5.00
N LEU A 97 -12.41 0.70 4.29
CA LEU A 97 -12.33 -0.30 3.24
C LEU A 97 -11.73 0.33 1.97
N LEU A 98 -10.63 -0.24 1.51
CA LEU A 98 -9.93 0.17 0.31
C LEU A 98 -10.05 -0.92 -0.76
N SER A 99 -10.24 -0.51 -2.01
CA SER A 99 -9.95 -1.32 -3.18
C SER A 99 -8.53 -1.00 -3.62
N VAL A 100 -7.69 -2.02 -3.65
CA VAL A 100 -6.25 -1.89 -3.81
C VAL A 100 -5.82 -2.69 -5.04
N ALA A 101 -5.13 -2.04 -5.97
CA ALA A 101 -4.56 -2.69 -7.14
C ALA A 101 -3.03 -2.79 -6.99
N GLY A 102 -2.44 -3.88 -7.51
CA GLY A 102 -1.01 -4.12 -7.42
C GLY A 102 -0.55 -5.33 -8.23
N PHE A 103 0.67 -5.79 -7.98
CA PHE A 103 1.20 -7.05 -8.47
C PHE A 103 2.18 -7.64 -7.46
N ILE A 104 2.36 -8.96 -7.48
CA ILE A 104 3.33 -9.66 -6.62
C ILE A 104 4.62 -9.86 -7.41
N ALA A 105 5.72 -9.31 -6.91
CA ALA A 105 7.06 -9.58 -7.41
C ALA A 105 7.74 -10.66 -6.56
N PRO A 106 8.35 -11.70 -7.16
CA PRO A 106 9.06 -12.74 -6.43
C PRO A 106 10.37 -12.22 -5.82
N ILE A 107 10.74 -12.78 -4.66
CA ILE A 107 12.02 -12.53 -4.01
C ILE A 107 13.00 -13.61 -4.48
N HIS A 108 14.09 -13.23 -5.15
CA HIS A 108 15.15 -14.13 -5.61
C HIS A 108 16.29 -14.17 -4.60
#